data_AF-A0A8D8EZH4-F1
#
_entry.id   AF-A0A8D8EZH4-F1
#
_cell.length_a   1.000
_cell.length_b   1.000
_cell.length_c   1.000
_cell.angle_alpha   90.00
_cell.angle_beta   90.00
_cell.angle_gamma   90.00
#
_symmetry.space_group_name_H-M   'P 1'
#
loop_
_entity.id
_entity.type
_entity.pdbx_description
1 polymer ?
#
loop_
_entity_poly.entity_id
_entity_poly.type
_entity_poly.pdbx_seq_one_letter_code
_entity_poly.pdbx_strand_id
1 'polypeptide(L)'
;MVDPLKIFWVLTNSTYLVTKFIKTGIADKNDYPLYFEKVIYEADIEENVEVNHNFLNVTAKTPAEAPSIRYKITSGNIGGVFAIHNTTGALYVAKGLDYEKLKKYELRLTASDSFKENYTTVLVSVKDVNDNPPVFEKSSYRTQITEEDDRGLPKRVMRVTASDADVERPNNIIYFLTGPGIDIENPSESNFDINKATGEIFVLKPLNRDPPHGRASWKFTVFAQDEGGEGLVGFTEVQINLKDVNDNAPAFPQGIYYGNVTENGTIGMYVMTIKAEDYDDVNEGLNAKIVYSIEKNAIEEDTGLPIFDINPDTGVITTAVCCLDREKTPDYSLQIVATDGGGLKGTGTASIKVKDLNDMPPHFTKDEWFVEVEETDGNILPEAPILTVTVNDDDEINNFQYKIIESSGYGADKFAMIKNNDGTGSLKVVQPLDYED
;
A
#
# COMPACT_ATOMS: atom_id res chain seq x y z
N MET A 1 -57.33 -5.19 71.89
CA MET A 1 -57.57 -5.84 73.19
C MET A 1 -59.07 -5.91 73.39
N VAL A 2 -59.68 -7.08 73.19
CA VAL A 2 -61.09 -7.31 73.52
C VAL A 2 -61.17 -7.47 75.03
N ASP A 3 -62.09 -6.73 75.67
CA ASP A 3 -62.31 -6.79 77.12
C ASP A 3 -62.63 -8.25 77.55
N PRO A 4 -61.97 -8.81 78.58
CA PRO A 4 -62.20 -10.20 78.96
C PRO A 4 -63.64 -10.38 79.46
N LEU A 5 -64.32 -11.41 78.95
CA LEU A 5 -65.66 -11.81 79.39
C LEU A 5 -65.65 -12.08 80.91
N LYS A 6 -66.36 -11.25 81.68
CA LYS A 6 -66.57 -11.50 83.12
C LYS A 6 -67.82 -12.35 83.29
N ILE A 7 -67.63 -13.66 83.49
CA ILE A 7 -68.72 -14.58 83.82
C ILE A 7 -68.82 -14.70 85.34
N PHE A 8 -70.02 -14.46 85.89
CA PHE A 8 -70.30 -14.55 87.32
C PHE A 8 -70.82 -15.94 87.68
N TRP A 9 -70.19 -16.57 88.67
CA TRP A 9 -70.78 -17.72 89.37
C TRP A 9 -70.91 -17.36 90.84
N VAL A 10 -72.08 -17.67 91.41
CA VAL A 10 -72.38 -17.48 92.83
C VAL A 10 -72.55 -18.86 93.45
N LEU A 11 -71.74 -19.17 94.45
CA LEU A 11 -71.93 -20.33 95.33
C LEU A 11 -72.43 -19.80 96.68
N THR A 12 -73.63 -20.23 97.10
CA THR A 12 -74.22 -19.86 98.39
C THR A 12 -74.31 -21.07 99.31
N ASN A 13 -73.91 -20.87 100.56
CA ASN A 13 -74.45 -21.58 101.72
C ASN A 13 -74.75 -20.53 102.80
N SER A 14 -75.78 -20.75 103.61
CA SER A 14 -76.67 -19.83 104.36
C SER A 14 -76.03 -18.78 105.30
N THR A 15 -74.75 -18.42 105.15
CA THR A 15 -74.10 -17.43 106.00
C THR A 15 -72.99 -16.60 105.32
N TYR A 16 -72.45 -16.98 104.14
CA TYR A 16 -71.37 -16.20 103.50
C TYR A 16 -71.45 -16.17 101.96
N LEU A 17 -71.11 -15.02 101.35
CA LEU A 17 -70.98 -14.81 99.91
C LEU A 17 -69.49 -14.66 99.56
N VAL A 18 -68.96 -15.49 98.65
CA VAL A 18 -67.60 -15.35 98.11
C VAL A 18 -67.67 -15.21 96.60
N THR A 19 -67.11 -14.13 96.06
CA THR A 19 -66.89 -13.94 94.63
C THR A 19 -65.41 -14.03 94.29
N LYS A 20 -65.07 -14.76 93.22
CA LYS A 20 -63.73 -14.75 92.62
C LYS A 20 -63.83 -14.35 91.15
N PHE A 21 -62.83 -13.60 90.68
CA PHE A 21 -62.66 -13.32 89.26
C PHE A 21 -61.90 -14.45 88.59
N ILE A 22 -62.43 -14.99 87.49
CA ILE A 22 -61.65 -15.78 86.54
C ILE A 22 -61.30 -14.86 85.38
N LYS A 23 -60.01 -14.65 85.12
CA LYS A 23 -59.55 -14.04 83.88
C LYS A 23 -59.30 -15.17 82.88
N THR A 24 -60.10 -15.25 81.83
CA THR A 24 -59.83 -16.08 80.67
C THR A 24 -59.23 -15.20 79.57
N GLY A 25 -57.99 -15.46 79.17
CA GLY A 25 -57.43 -14.91 77.94
C GLY A 25 -57.83 -15.79 76.76
N ILE A 26 -58.35 -15.19 75.69
CA ILE A 26 -58.41 -15.87 74.40
C ILE A 26 -56.98 -15.76 73.83
N ALA A 27 -56.28 -16.88 73.69
CA ALA A 27 -55.06 -16.90 72.91
C ALA A 27 -55.46 -16.70 71.44
N ASP A 28 -54.85 -15.72 70.78
CA ASP A 28 -55.02 -15.54 69.34
C ASP A 28 -54.61 -16.83 68.64
N LYS A 29 -55.54 -17.40 67.88
CA LYS A 29 -55.20 -18.44 66.92
C LYS A 29 -54.91 -17.66 65.65
N ASN A 30 -53.67 -17.71 65.19
CA ASN A 30 -53.22 -16.95 64.02
C ASN A 30 -53.96 -17.43 62.77
N ASP A 31 -55.18 -16.92 62.58
CA ASP A 31 -56.19 -17.36 61.62
C ASP A 31 -56.20 -16.48 60.36
N TYR A 32 -55.30 -15.49 60.28
CA TYR A 32 -55.04 -14.71 59.07
C TYR A 32 -53.71 -15.15 58.44
N PRO A 33 -53.70 -15.59 57.17
CA PRO A 33 -52.50 -16.13 56.54
C PRO A 33 -51.50 -15.02 56.21
N LEU A 34 -50.20 -15.34 56.26
CA LEU A 34 -49.15 -14.54 55.63
C LEU A 34 -49.51 -14.36 54.15
N TYR A 35 -49.56 -13.13 53.63
CA TYR A 35 -49.91 -12.89 52.23
C TYR A 35 -49.07 -11.78 51.59
N PHE A 36 -48.79 -11.95 50.29
CA PHE A 36 -48.25 -10.88 49.46
C PHE A 36 -49.36 -9.98 48.98
N GLU A 37 -49.08 -8.68 48.81
CA GLU A 37 -50.06 -7.73 48.27
C GLU A 37 -50.49 -8.07 46.84
N LYS A 38 -49.59 -8.69 46.07
CA LYS A 38 -49.84 -9.14 44.70
C LYS A 38 -49.44 -10.61 44.53
N VAL A 39 -50.21 -11.31 43.71
CA VAL A 39 -49.90 -12.69 43.28
C VAL A 39 -48.76 -12.70 42.25
N ILE A 40 -48.66 -11.64 41.44
CA ILE A 40 -47.60 -11.41 40.46
C ILE A 40 -47.09 -9.98 40.61
N TYR A 41 -45.78 -9.82 40.65
CA TYR A 41 -45.10 -8.54 40.48
C TYR A 41 -44.38 -8.53 39.13
N GLU A 42 -44.31 -7.37 38.50
CA GLU A 42 -43.62 -7.18 37.23
C GLU A 42 -42.57 -6.09 37.40
N ALA A 43 -41.41 -6.29 36.79
CA ALA A 43 -40.34 -5.31 36.75
C ALA A 43 -39.61 -5.37 35.40
N ASP A 44 -39.17 -4.21 34.93
CA ASP A 44 -38.30 -4.08 33.77
C ASP A 44 -36.92 -3.57 34.22
N ILE A 45 -35.85 -4.13 33.68
CA ILE A 45 -34.48 -3.76 34.04
C ILE A 45 -33.61 -3.74 32.77
N GLU A 46 -32.87 -2.67 32.55
CA GLU A 46 -31.86 -2.61 31.47
C GLU A 46 -30.70 -3.56 31.76
N GLU A 47 -30.17 -4.24 30.75
CA GLU A 47 -29.14 -5.27 30.96
C GLU A 47 -27.81 -4.73 31.49
N ASN A 48 -27.49 -3.49 31.12
CA ASN A 48 -26.27 -2.78 31.53
C ASN A 48 -26.34 -2.21 32.96
N VAL A 49 -27.41 -2.49 33.70
CA VAL A 49 -27.59 -2.01 35.07
C VAL A 49 -26.45 -2.49 35.98
N GLU A 50 -26.00 -1.61 36.87
CA GLU A 50 -24.94 -1.95 37.81
C GLU A 50 -25.35 -3.06 38.79
N VAL A 51 -24.39 -3.91 39.14
CA VAL A 51 -24.56 -4.90 40.20
C VAL A 51 -24.84 -4.18 41.53
N ASN A 52 -25.74 -4.76 42.32
CA ASN A 52 -26.35 -4.25 43.55
C ASN A 52 -27.44 -3.18 43.36
N HIS A 53 -27.86 -2.92 42.11
CA HIS A 53 -29.02 -2.07 41.87
C HIS A 53 -30.31 -2.73 42.39
N ASN A 54 -31.02 -2.02 43.28
CA ASN A 54 -32.33 -2.42 43.78
C ASN A 54 -33.41 -2.02 42.77
N PHE A 55 -34.14 -2.99 42.21
CA PHE A 55 -35.11 -2.73 41.13
C PHE A 55 -36.57 -2.95 41.53
N LEU A 56 -36.83 -3.74 42.57
CA LEU A 56 -38.19 -4.04 43.03
C LEU A 56 -38.20 -4.30 44.53
N ASN A 57 -39.24 -3.85 45.22
CA ASN A 57 -39.48 -4.22 46.62
C ASN A 57 -40.76 -5.04 46.73
N VAL A 58 -40.67 -6.26 47.26
CA VAL A 58 -41.83 -7.11 47.53
C VAL A 58 -42.15 -7.10 49.02
N THR A 59 -43.43 -6.91 49.35
CA THR A 59 -43.88 -6.86 50.75
C THR A 59 -44.89 -7.96 51.00
N ALA A 60 -44.59 -8.83 51.96
CA ALA A 60 -45.58 -9.71 52.57
C ALA A 60 -46.08 -9.08 53.87
N LYS A 61 -47.37 -9.27 54.16
CA LYS A 61 -48.06 -8.74 55.34
C LYS A 61 -48.51 -9.87 56.25
N THR A 62 -48.43 -9.59 57.55
CA THR A 62 -48.84 -10.46 58.66
C THR A 62 -49.54 -9.59 59.72
N PRO A 63 -50.54 -10.11 60.47
CA PRO A 63 -51.14 -9.36 61.57
C PRO A 63 -50.13 -8.97 62.65
N ALA A 64 -50.50 -7.96 63.44
CA ALA A 64 -49.62 -7.03 64.17
C ALA A 64 -48.73 -7.60 65.30
N GLU A 65 -48.50 -8.91 65.40
CA GLU A 65 -47.62 -9.51 66.43
C GLU A 65 -46.75 -10.68 65.93
N ALA A 66 -46.49 -10.78 64.62
CA ALA A 66 -45.64 -11.83 64.07
C ALA A 66 -44.13 -11.49 64.08
N PRO A 67 -43.24 -12.51 64.16
CA PRO A 67 -41.78 -12.34 64.05
C PRO A 67 -41.37 -11.75 62.69
N SER A 68 -40.13 -11.25 62.61
CA SER A 68 -39.54 -10.68 61.39
C SER A 68 -39.75 -11.58 60.17
N ILE A 69 -40.47 -11.10 59.15
CA ILE A 69 -40.65 -11.81 57.88
C ILE A 69 -39.29 -11.95 57.19
N ARG A 70 -39.00 -13.16 56.71
CA ARG A 70 -37.81 -13.46 55.92
C ARG A 70 -38.18 -13.79 54.49
N TYR A 71 -37.45 -13.18 53.55
CA TYR A 71 -37.64 -13.35 52.12
C TYR A 71 -36.53 -14.21 51.50
N LYS A 72 -36.89 -15.05 50.53
CA LYS A 72 -35.95 -15.87 49.76
C LYS A 72 -36.44 -16.10 48.34
N ILE A 73 -35.52 -16.09 47.37
CA ILE A 73 -35.78 -16.59 46.01
C ILE A 73 -35.66 -18.12 46.03
N THR A 74 -36.70 -18.85 45.65
CA THR A 74 -36.74 -20.32 45.74
C THR A 74 -36.59 -21.03 44.39
N SER A 75 -36.98 -20.40 43.28
CA SER A 75 -36.75 -20.92 41.94
C SER A 75 -36.74 -19.81 40.87
N GLY A 76 -36.35 -20.15 39.64
CA GLY A 76 -36.41 -19.25 38.49
C GLY A 76 -35.21 -18.31 38.32
N ASN A 77 -34.31 -18.25 39.31
CA ASN A 77 -33.11 -17.43 39.29
C ASN A 77 -31.95 -18.09 38.53
N ILE A 78 -32.13 -18.26 37.22
CA ILE A 78 -31.12 -18.87 36.34
C ILE A 78 -29.81 -18.06 36.44
N GLY A 79 -28.67 -18.74 36.60
CA GLY A 79 -27.36 -18.10 36.77
C GLY A 79 -27.11 -17.41 38.13
N GLY A 80 -28.14 -17.31 38.97
CA GLY A 80 -28.09 -16.58 40.24
C GLY A 80 -27.90 -15.08 40.05
N VAL A 81 -28.51 -14.52 39.01
CA VAL A 81 -28.35 -13.11 38.60
C VAL A 81 -29.08 -12.13 39.51
N PHE A 82 -30.10 -12.59 40.25
CA PHE A 82 -30.81 -11.77 41.23
C PHE A 82 -30.57 -12.25 42.66
N ALA A 83 -30.72 -11.34 43.62
CA ALA A 83 -30.75 -11.66 45.04
C ALA A 83 -31.82 -10.81 45.74
N ILE A 84 -32.22 -11.22 46.94
CA ILE A 84 -33.21 -10.52 47.75
C ILE A 84 -32.65 -10.25 49.13
N HIS A 85 -32.81 -9.02 49.60
CA HIS A 85 -32.52 -8.69 50.99
C HIS A 85 -33.51 -9.42 51.90
N ASN A 86 -32.99 -10.30 52.75
CA ASN A 86 -33.79 -11.25 53.51
C ASN A 86 -34.78 -10.59 54.49
N THR A 87 -34.54 -9.37 54.96
CA THR A 87 -35.41 -8.67 55.92
C THR A 87 -36.29 -7.60 55.29
N THR A 88 -35.84 -6.97 54.20
CA THR A 88 -36.56 -5.83 53.60
C THR A 88 -37.45 -6.24 52.44
N GLY A 89 -37.17 -7.36 51.78
CA GLY A 89 -37.89 -7.79 50.57
C GLY A 89 -37.42 -7.08 49.29
N ALA A 90 -36.36 -6.27 49.38
CA ALA A 90 -35.78 -5.58 48.23
C ALA A 90 -34.98 -6.56 47.35
N LEU A 91 -35.40 -6.72 46.11
CA LEU A 91 -34.70 -7.45 45.07
C LEU A 91 -33.64 -6.55 44.43
N TYR A 92 -32.47 -7.14 44.19
CA TYR A 92 -31.34 -6.49 43.55
C TYR A 92 -30.61 -7.40 42.56
N VAL A 93 -29.89 -6.77 41.65
CA VAL A 93 -29.06 -7.44 40.65
C VAL A 93 -27.77 -7.93 41.33
N ALA A 94 -27.54 -9.24 41.37
CA ALA A 94 -26.37 -9.86 42.00
C ALA A 94 -25.22 -10.12 41.01
N LYS A 95 -25.53 -10.25 39.71
CA LYS A 95 -24.57 -10.40 38.60
C LYS A 95 -25.11 -9.70 37.36
N GLY A 96 -24.23 -9.37 36.42
CA GLY A 96 -24.62 -8.75 35.15
C GLY A 96 -25.71 -9.53 34.41
N LEU A 97 -26.60 -8.79 33.78
CA LEU A 97 -27.64 -9.29 32.89
C LEU A 97 -27.12 -9.26 31.44
N ASP A 98 -27.74 -10.05 30.58
CA ASP A 98 -27.36 -10.26 29.17
C ASP A 98 -28.66 -10.63 28.44
N TYR A 99 -29.17 -9.68 27.65
CA TYR A 99 -30.44 -9.75 26.94
C TYR A 99 -30.41 -10.83 25.86
N GLU A 100 -29.31 -10.91 25.10
CA GLU A 100 -29.04 -11.87 24.03
C GLU A 100 -29.08 -13.30 24.55
N LYS A 101 -28.70 -13.50 25.82
CA LYS A 101 -28.73 -14.80 26.50
C LYS A 101 -30.06 -15.14 27.15
N LEU A 102 -30.68 -14.23 27.92
CA LEU A 102 -31.95 -14.50 28.59
C LEU A 102 -32.76 -13.24 28.90
N LYS A 103 -33.83 -13.05 28.11
CA LYS A 103 -34.69 -11.86 28.11
C LYS A 103 -35.67 -11.75 29.26
N LYS A 104 -36.05 -12.87 29.88
CA LYS A 104 -37.10 -12.92 30.91
C LYS A 104 -36.78 -13.90 32.01
N TYR A 105 -37.10 -13.51 33.24
CA TYR A 105 -36.99 -14.36 34.42
C TYR A 105 -38.34 -14.45 35.13
N GLU A 106 -38.72 -15.67 35.48
CA GLU A 106 -39.89 -15.93 36.31
C GLU A 106 -39.42 -16.40 37.68
N LEU A 107 -39.22 -15.46 38.61
CA LEU A 107 -38.72 -15.74 39.94
C LEU A 107 -39.87 -16.16 40.85
N ARG A 108 -39.70 -17.28 41.55
CA ARG A 108 -40.58 -17.64 42.66
C ARG A 108 -39.97 -17.16 43.96
N LEU A 109 -40.69 -16.28 44.65
CA LEU A 109 -40.29 -15.76 45.96
C LEU A 109 -41.10 -16.42 47.06
N THR A 110 -40.46 -16.59 48.21
CA THR A 110 -41.08 -17.09 49.43
C THR A 110 -40.89 -16.06 50.53
N ALA A 111 -41.97 -15.69 51.19
CA ALA A 111 -41.94 -15.02 52.48
C ALA A 111 -42.26 -16.04 53.58
N SER A 112 -41.53 -15.98 54.69
CA SER A 112 -41.72 -16.86 55.86
C SER A 112 -41.73 -16.04 57.13
N ASP A 113 -42.69 -16.29 58.02
CA ASP A 113 -42.73 -15.74 59.39
C ASP A 113 -42.23 -16.76 60.44
N SER A 114 -41.40 -17.73 60.03
CA SER A 114 -40.94 -18.87 60.85
C SER A 114 -42.00 -19.93 61.19
N PHE A 115 -43.29 -19.69 60.93
CA PHE A 115 -44.36 -20.66 61.18
C PHE A 115 -45.13 -21.02 59.90
N LYS A 116 -45.31 -20.05 59.01
CA LYS A 116 -46.01 -20.17 57.73
C LYS A 116 -45.14 -19.62 56.61
N GLU A 117 -45.32 -20.19 55.42
CA GLU A 117 -44.75 -19.69 54.18
C GLU A 117 -45.86 -19.29 53.22
N ASN A 118 -45.63 -18.24 52.45
CA ASN A 118 -46.41 -17.95 51.26
C ASN A 118 -45.48 -17.62 50.10
N TYR A 119 -45.99 -17.70 48.88
CA TYR A 119 -45.24 -17.51 47.65
C TYR A 119 -45.87 -16.45 46.77
N THR A 120 -45.04 -15.76 46.00
CA THR A 120 -45.46 -14.88 44.90
C THR A 120 -44.52 -15.07 43.73
N THR A 121 -44.95 -14.66 42.54
CA THR A 121 -44.13 -14.70 41.32
C THR A 121 -43.68 -13.30 40.97
N VAL A 122 -42.42 -13.14 40.57
CA VAL A 122 -41.90 -11.91 39.99
C VAL A 122 -41.48 -12.20 38.55
N LEU A 123 -42.13 -11.52 37.61
CA LEU A 123 -41.76 -11.52 36.21
C LEU A 123 -40.81 -10.35 35.97
N VAL A 124 -39.55 -10.66 35.68
CA VAL A 124 -38.54 -9.66 35.33
C VAL A 124 -38.31 -9.71 33.83
N SER A 125 -38.57 -8.60 33.13
CA SER A 125 -38.20 -8.42 31.73
C SER A 125 -36.88 -7.66 31.67
N VAL A 126 -35.87 -8.25 31.03
CA VAL A 126 -34.64 -7.54 30.70
C VAL A 126 -34.93 -6.64 29.51
N LYS A 127 -34.44 -5.40 29.54
CA LYS A 127 -34.51 -4.45 28.43
C LYS A 127 -33.15 -4.41 27.74
N ASP A 128 -33.20 -4.60 26.44
CA ASP A 128 -32.10 -4.54 25.48
C ASP A 128 -31.44 -3.14 25.49
N VAL A 129 -30.10 -3.12 25.54
CA VAL A 129 -29.24 -1.95 25.36
C VAL A 129 -28.29 -2.21 24.19
N ASN A 130 -27.96 -1.19 23.40
CA ASN A 130 -26.98 -1.29 22.32
C ASN A 130 -25.58 -1.52 22.92
N ASP A 131 -25.20 -2.77 23.12
CA ASP A 131 -23.93 -3.17 23.72
C ASP A 131 -23.11 -4.12 22.85
N ASN A 132 -23.65 -4.57 21.72
CA ASN A 132 -22.96 -5.38 20.73
C ASN A 132 -22.68 -4.59 19.45
N PRO A 133 -21.43 -4.18 19.18
CA PRO A 133 -21.11 -3.51 17.92
C PRO A 133 -21.30 -4.44 16.70
N PRO A 134 -21.59 -3.90 15.50
CA PRO A 134 -21.61 -4.69 14.27
C PRO A 134 -20.33 -5.47 14.05
N VAL A 135 -20.44 -6.76 13.75
CA VAL A 135 -19.29 -7.65 13.50
C VAL A 135 -19.28 -8.08 12.03
N PHE A 136 -18.18 -7.81 11.33
CA PHE A 136 -17.98 -8.27 9.96
C PHE A 136 -17.76 -9.79 9.90
N GLU A 137 -18.26 -10.43 8.84
CA GLU A 137 -18.07 -11.89 8.63
C GLU A 137 -16.59 -12.30 8.54
N LYS A 138 -15.71 -11.37 8.12
CA LYS A 138 -14.27 -11.58 8.00
C LYS A 138 -13.50 -10.43 8.64
N SER A 139 -12.37 -10.77 9.25
CA SER A 139 -11.40 -9.78 9.77
C SER A 139 -10.73 -8.96 8.66
N SER A 140 -10.69 -9.49 7.43
CA SER A 140 -10.25 -8.76 6.24
C SER A 140 -10.83 -9.33 4.95
N TYR A 141 -10.96 -8.46 3.95
CA TYR A 141 -11.42 -8.80 2.60
C TYR A 141 -10.35 -8.46 1.58
N ARG A 142 -10.18 -9.33 0.58
CA ARG A 142 -9.26 -9.10 -0.53
C ARG A 142 -9.93 -9.46 -1.85
N THR A 143 -9.73 -8.62 -2.86
CA THR A 143 -10.07 -8.95 -4.25
C THR A 143 -8.99 -8.44 -5.19
N GLN A 144 -9.09 -8.86 -6.45
CA GLN A 144 -8.26 -8.38 -7.54
C GLN A 144 -9.15 -7.83 -8.66
N ILE A 145 -8.78 -6.70 -9.22
CA ILE A 145 -9.42 -6.08 -10.39
C ILE A 145 -8.34 -5.69 -11.39
N THR A 146 -8.71 -5.50 -12.64
CA THR A 146 -7.78 -5.00 -13.66
C THR A 146 -7.66 -3.48 -13.55
N GLU A 147 -6.45 -2.95 -13.76
CA GLU A 147 -6.24 -1.51 -13.88
C GLU A 147 -6.88 -0.93 -15.13
N GLU A 148 -7.01 0.40 -15.15
CA GLU A 148 -7.51 1.21 -16.27
C GLU A 148 -8.89 0.80 -16.86
N ASP A 149 -9.63 -0.08 -16.20
CA ASP A 149 -10.95 -0.53 -16.67
C ASP A 149 -11.99 0.57 -16.47
N ASP A 150 -12.12 1.43 -17.48
CA ASP A 150 -13.04 2.56 -17.54
C ASP A 150 -14.48 2.16 -17.93
N ARG A 151 -14.67 0.92 -18.38
CA ARG A 151 -15.94 0.43 -18.91
C ARG A 151 -16.93 0.16 -17.78
N GLY A 152 -18.03 0.92 -17.79
CA GLY A 152 -19.16 0.69 -16.89
C GLY A 152 -18.90 1.18 -15.47
N LEU A 153 -18.10 2.24 -15.30
CA LEU A 153 -17.99 2.95 -14.03
C LEU A 153 -19.29 3.71 -13.70
N PRO A 154 -19.72 3.74 -12.42
CA PRO A 154 -19.11 3.06 -11.27
C PRO A 154 -19.33 1.53 -11.32
N LYS A 155 -18.26 0.77 -11.01
CA LYS A 155 -18.25 -0.70 -11.11
C LYS A 155 -18.17 -1.35 -9.74
N ARG A 156 -19.10 -2.25 -9.43
CA ARG A 156 -19.08 -3.03 -8.18
C ARG A 156 -17.91 -4.02 -8.17
N VAL A 157 -17.10 -3.99 -7.10
CA VAL A 157 -15.93 -4.86 -6.96
C VAL A 157 -16.10 -5.99 -5.94
N MET A 158 -16.78 -5.71 -4.83
CA MET A 158 -17.08 -6.71 -3.79
C MET A 158 -18.25 -6.23 -2.92
N ARG A 159 -18.69 -7.08 -1.99
CA ARG A 159 -19.60 -6.70 -0.91
C ARG A 159 -19.00 -7.17 0.42
N VAL A 160 -19.03 -6.30 1.41
CA VAL A 160 -18.77 -6.65 2.81
C VAL A 160 -20.09 -6.77 3.56
N THR A 161 -20.11 -7.56 4.62
CA THR A 161 -21.33 -7.78 5.39
C THR A 161 -20.97 -7.85 6.86
N ALA A 162 -21.68 -7.05 7.66
CA ALA A 162 -21.63 -7.07 9.11
C ALA A 162 -23.00 -7.49 9.66
N SER A 163 -22.98 -8.13 10.82
CA SER A 163 -24.16 -8.52 11.58
C SER A 163 -24.07 -7.98 12.99
N ASP A 164 -25.21 -7.56 13.51
CA ASP A 164 -25.36 -7.07 14.87
C ASP A 164 -26.08 -8.14 15.73
N ALA A 165 -25.66 -8.30 16.98
CA ALA A 165 -26.26 -9.27 17.89
C ALA A 165 -27.55 -8.75 18.55
N ASP A 166 -27.78 -7.43 18.53
CA ASP A 166 -28.94 -6.75 19.12
C ASP A 166 -30.15 -6.83 18.19
N VAL A 167 -30.52 -8.06 17.78
CA VAL A 167 -31.46 -8.37 16.66
C VAL A 167 -32.86 -7.76 16.82
N GLU A 168 -33.27 -7.41 18.05
CA GLU A 168 -34.58 -6.80 18.31
C GLU A 168 -34.55 -5.26 18.28
N ARG A 169 -33.38 -4.65 18.10
CA ARG A 169 -33.20 -3.25 17.77
C ARG A 169 -33.30 -3.00 16.26
N PRO A 170 -33.48 -1.75 15.82
CA PRO A 170 -33.37 -1.41 14.41
C PRO A 170 -31.94 -1.69 13.89
N ASN A 171 -31.72 -2.84 13.26
CA ASN A 171 -30.44 -3.24 12.62
C ASN A 171 -30.14 -2.45 11.33
N ASN A 172 -30.37 -1.14 11.32
CA ASN A 172 -30.01 -0.29 10.20
C ASN A 172 -28.50 0.00 10.23
N ILE A 173 -27.71 -1.01 9.86
CA ILE A 173 -26.27 -0.89 9.75
C ILE A 173 -25.93 0.05 8.58
N ILE A 174 -25.19 1.11 8.88
CA ILE A 174 -24.67 2.08 7.93
C ILE A 174 -23.20 1.81 7.69
N TYR A 175 -22.85 1.55 6.43
CA TYR A 175 -21.47 1.32 6.00
C TYR A 175 -20.79 2.61 5.54
N PHE A 176 -19.52 2.77 5.87
CA PHE A 176 -18.65 3.85 5.34
C PHE A 176 -17.19 3.41 5.28
N LEU A 177 -16.35 4.11 4.51
CA LEU A 177 -14.95 3.75 4.31
C LEU A 177 -14.00 4.94 4.53
N THR A 178 -12.75 4.65 4.89
CA THR A 178 -11.67 5.65 5.01
C THR A 178 -10.33 5.07 4.57
N GLY A 179 -9.46 5.91 4.01
CA GLY A 179 -8.11 5.53 3.62
C GLY A 179 -7.72 6.03 2.23
N PRO A 180 -6.61 5.52 1.67
CA PRO A 180 -6.16 5.85 0.33
C PRO A 180 -7.23 5.66 -0.75
N GLY A 181 -7.39 6.64 -1.62
CA GLY A 181 -8.37 6.62 -2.72
C GLY A 181 -9.77 7.05 -2.29
N ILE A 182 -9.92 7.58 -1.08
CA ILE A 182 -11.17 8.07 -0.52
C ILE A 182 -10.93 9.50 -0.06
N ASP A 183 -11.67 10.44 -0.64
CA ASP A 183 -11.68 11.84 -0.26
C ASP A 183 -13.04 12.16 0.39
N ILE A 184 -13.01 12.30 1.72
CA ILE A 184 -14.21 12.58 2.53
C ILE A 184 -14.68 14.02 2.33
N GLU A 185 -13.77 14.95 2.06
CA GLU A 185 -14.09 16.37 1.85
C GLU A 185 -14.64 16.61 0.44
N ASN A 186 -14.13 15.87 -0.55
CA ASN A 186 -14.56 15.92 -1.95
C ASN A 186 -14.89 14.51 -2.48
N PRO A 187 -16.10 13.96 -2.20
CA PRO A 187 -16.46 12.60 -2.63
C PRO A 187 -16.34 12.34 -4.14
N SER A 188 -16.50 13.38 -4.98
CA SER A 188 -16.29 13.28 -6.44
C SER A 188 -14.83 12.98 -6.82
N GLU A 189 -13.88 13.28 -5.94
CA GLU A 189 -12.48 12.98 -6.14
C GLU A 189 -12.08 11.57 -5.72
N SER A 190 -12.96 10.85 -5.02
CA SER A 190 -12.72 9.49 -4.57
C SER A 190 -12.59 8.49 -5.73
N ASN A 191 -11.70 7.53 -5.55
CA ASN A 191 -11.54 6.36 -6.40
C ASN A 191 -12.49 5.22 -5.99
N PHE A 192 -12.86 5.14 -4.71
CA PHE A 192 -13.74 4.12 -4.17
C PHE A 192 -14.91 4.72 -3.40
N ASP A 193 -16.04 4.02 -3.44
CA ASP A 193 -17.21 4.33 -2.62
C ASP A 193 -17.87 3.03 -2.12
N ILE A 194 -18.71 3.15 -1.10
CA ILE A 194 -19.47 2.05 -0.54
C ILE A 194 -20.95 2.42 -0.43
N ASN A 195 -21.81 1.50 -0.86
CA ASN A 195 -23.23 1.63 -0.62
C ASN A 195 -23.50 1.51 0.88
N LYS A 196 -23.98 2.60 1.48
CA LYS A 196 -24.24 2.73 2.91
C LYS A 196 -25.21 1.69 3.48
N ALA A 197 -26.10 1.12 2.67
CA ALA A 197 -27.09 0.13 3.12
C ALA A 197 -26.69 -1.31 2.79
N THR A 198 -26.03 -1.54 1.66
CA THR A 198 -25.74 -2.91 1.18
C THR A 198 -24.31 -3.38 1.45
N GLY A 199 -23.38 -2.48 1.80
CA GLY A 199 -21.97 -2.79 1.96
C GLY A 199 -21.26 -3.14 0.63
N GLU A 200 -21.89 -2.86 -0.52
CA GLU A 200 -21.29 -3.04 -1.84
C GLU A 200 -20.26 -1.94 -2.10
N ILE A 201 -19.03 -2.33 -2.40
CA ILE A 201 -17.92 -1.43 -2.70
C ILE A 201 -17.82 -1.26 -4.21
N PHE A 202 -17.62 -0.02 -4.65
CA PHE A 202 -17.51 0.39 -6.04
C PHE A 202 -16.18 1.07 -6.32
N VAL A 203 -15.68 0.88 -7.53
CA VAL A 203 -14.66 1.74 -8.13
C VAL A 203 -15.37 2.82 -8.92
N LEU A 204 -14.98 4.07 -8.71
CA LEU A 204 -15.58 5.26 -9.31
C LEU A 204 -14.80 5.79 -10.51
N LYS A 205 -13.48 5.57 -10.52
CA LYS A 205 -12.54 6.10 -11.52
C LYS A 205 -11.59 5.01 -12.00
N PRO A 206 -11.06 5.10 -13.24
CA PRO A 206 -9.98 4.22 -13.67
C PRO A 206 -8.80 4.32 -12.70
N LEU A 207 -8.21 3.17 -12.38
CA LEU A 207 -7.09 3.09 -11.45
C LEU A 207 -5.85 2.76 -12.24
N ASN A 208 -4.76 3.46 -11.97
CA ASN A 208 -3.44 3.17 -12.55
C ASN A 208 -2.60 2.41 -11.51
N ARG A 209 -1.99 1.30 -11.92
CA ARG A 209 -1.09 0.45 -11.11
C ARG A 209 0.35 0.96 -11.12
N ASP A 210 0.80 1.50 -12.25
CA ASP A 210 2.21 1.66 -12.61
C ASP A 210 2.84 2.96 -12.11
N PRO A 211 4.13 2.91 -11.73
CA PRO A 211 4.85 4.07 -11.23
C PRO A 211 5.07 5.14 -12.33
N PRO A 212 5.32 6.41 -11.95
CA PRO A 212 5.53 6.91 -10.59
C PRO A 212 4.24 7.36 -9.87
N HIS A 213 3.10 7.37 -10.56
CA HIS A 213 1.86 7.96 -10.06
C HIS A 213 0.76 6.94 -9.73
N GLY A 214 0.90 5.69 -10.18
CA GLY A 214 -0.01 4.59 -9.90
C GLY A 214 0.25 3.88 -8.57
N ARG A 215 -0.59 2.89 -8.27
CA ARG A 215 -0.54 2.09 -7.06
C ARG A 215 -1.06 0.67 -7.31
N ALA A 216 -0.18 -0.31 -7.18
CA ALA A 216 -0.53 -1.72 -7.39
C ALA A 216 -1.55 -2.31 -6.40
N SER A 217 -1.76 -1.70 -5.24
CA SER A 217 -2.83 -2.13 -4.32
C SER A 217 -3.37 -1.00 -3.44
N TRP A 218 -4.67 -0.99 -3.26
CA TRP A 218 -5.40 -0.06 -2.40
C TRP A 218 -5.82 -0.78 -1.12
N LYS A 219 -5.44 -0.22 0.03
CA LYS A 219 -5.78 -0.75 1.34
C LYS A 219 -6.50 0.32 2.14
N PHE A 220 -7.74 0.07 2.52
CA PHE A 220 -8.58 1.00 3.27
C PHE A 220 -9.43 0.26 4.30
N THR A 221 -9.95 1.01 5.27
CA THR A 221 -10.78 0.45 6.35
C THR A 221 -12.24 0.71 6.03
N VAL A 222 -13.06 -0.32 6.22
CA VAL A 222 -14.52 -0.23 6.13
C VAL A 222 -15.12 -0.35 7.52
N PHE A 223 -16.07 0.52 7.81
CA PHE A 223 -16.81 0.55 9.07
C PHE A 223 -18.27 0.16 8.83
N ALA A 224 -18.86 -0.43 9.86
CA ALA A 224 -20.28 -0.71 9.97
C ALA A 224 -20.76 -0.11 11.29
N GLN A 225 -21.76 0.76 11.22
CA GLN A 225 -22.30 1.44 12.39
C GLN A 225 -23.80 1.14 12.54
N ASP A 226 -24.20 0.69 13.72
CA ASP A 226 -25.61 0.37 14.00
C ASP A 226 -26.47 1.62 14.26
N GLU A 227 -27.73 1.40 14.66
CA GLU A 227 -28.71 2.44 15.01
C GLU A 227 -28.88 3.54 13.95
N GLY A 228 -28.68 3.21 12.68
CA GLY A 228 -28.80 4.17 11.58
C GLY A 228 -27.61 5.14 11.47
N GLY A 229 -26.46 4.80 12.03
CA GLY A 229 -25.23 5.59 11.96
C GLY A 229 -24.95 6.43 13.21
N GLU A 230 -25.60 6.14 14.34
CA GLU A 230 -25.45 6.91 15.59
C GLU A 230 -24.99 6.04 16.77
N GLY A 231 -24.94 4.72 16.63
CA GLY A 231 -24.54 3.81 17.71
C GLY A 231 -23.12 3.24 17.54
N LEU A 232 -22.92 1.98 17.90
CA LEU A 232 -21.61 1.36 17.99
C LEU A 232 -21.03 1.02 16.61
N VAL A 233 -19.71 0.93 16.55
CA VAL A 233 -18.97 0.79 15.30
C VAL A 233 -18.10 -0.46 15.30
N GLY A 234 -18.27 -1.29 14.29
CA GLY A 234 -17.33 -2.32 13.88
C GLY A 234 -16.47 -1.88 12.70
N PHE A 235 -15.34 -2.56 12.48
CA PHE A 235 -14.47 -2.30 11.33
C PHE A 235 -13.85 -3.58 10.76
N THR A 236 -13.43 -3.50 9.50
CA THR A 236 -12.66 -4.53 8.80
C THR A 236 -11.71 -3.89 7.79
N GLU A 237 -10.63 -4.59 7.44
CA GLU A 237 -9.69 -4.12 6.41
C GLU A 237 -10.08 -4.66 5.03
N VAL A 238 -10.02 -3.80 4.01
CA VAL A 238 -10.23 -4.17 2.61
C VAL A 238 -8.99 -3.87 1.80
N GLN A 239 -8.52 -4.87 1.03
CA GLN A 239 -7.44 -4.74 0.07
C GLN A 239 -7.91 -5.06 -1.35
N ILE A 240 -7.75 -4.10 -2.25
CA ILE A 240 -7.98 -4.27 -3.69
C ILE A 240 -6.62 -4.27 -4.38
N ASN A 241 -6.25 -5.40 -4.97
CA ASN A 241 -5.04 -5.50 -5.79
C ASN A 241 -5.39 -5.20 -7.25
N LEU A 242 -4.52 -4.46 -7.93
CA LEU A 242 -4.64 -4.24 -9.36
C LEU A 242 -3.86 -5.32 -10.11
N LYS A 243 -4.50 -5.86 -11.15
CA LYS A 243 -3.90 -6.76 -12.11
C LYS A 243 -3.31 -5.92 -13.23
N ASP A 244 -2.04 -6.19 -13.52
CA ASP A 244 -1.27 -5.55 -14.58
C ASP A 244 -1.93 -5.68 -15.97
N VAL A 245 -1.89 -4.59 -16.72
CA VAL A 245 -2.23 -4.51 -18.15
C VAL A 245 -0.97 -4.09 -18.91
N ASN A 246 -0.84 -4.50 -20.18
CA ASN A 246 0.29 -4.10 -21.01
C ASN A 246 0.00 -2.75 -21.69
N ASP A 247 -0.02 -1.67 -20.93
CA ASP A 247 -0.33 -0.31 -21.41
C ASP A 247 0.88 0.63 -21.42
N ASN A 248 2.02 0.24 -20.86
CA ASN A 248 3.27 0.96 -21.01
C ASN A 248 4.13 0.31 -22.09
N ALA A 249 4.65 1.14 -23.00
CA ALA A 249 5.64 0.68 -23.98
C ALA A 249 7.05 0.88 -23.41
N PRO A 250 8.04 0.03 -23.77
CA PRO A 250 9.42 0.25 -23.37
C PRO A 250 9.90 1.64 -23.80
N ALA A 251 10.47 2.41 -22.88
CA ALA A 251 10.97 3.75 -23.14
C ALA A 251 12.48 3.82 -22.92
N PHE A 252 13.20 4.50 -23.81
CA PHE A 252 14.60 4.82 -23.60
C PHE A 252 14.71 6.14 -22.83
N PRO A 253 15.32 6.18 -21.62
CA PRO A 253 15.45 7.42 -20.85
C PRO A 253 16.26 8.52 -21.56
N GLN A 254 17.12 8.13 -22.51
CA GLN A 254 17.92 9.04 -23.32
C GLN A 254 17.50 8.93 -24.79
N GLY A 255 17.41 10.07 -25.49
CA GLY A 255 17.09 10.06 -26.92
C GLY A 255 18.23 9.50 -27.79
N ILE A 256 19.48 9.73 -27.38
CA ILE A 256 20.69 9.28 -28.06
C ILE A 256 21.67 8.73 -27.03
N TYR A 257 22.23 7.54 -27.31
CA TYR A 257 23.29 6.92 -26.54
C TYR A 257 24.59 6.98 -27.34
N TYR A 258 25.69 7.34 -26.67
CA TYR A 258 27.00 7.48 -27.31
C TYR A 258 27.92 6.33 -26.92
N GLY A 259 28.39 5.61 -27.92
CA GLY A 259 29.35 4.52 -27.80
C GLY A 259 30.64 4.83 -28.55
N ASN A 260 31.69 4.06 -28.26
CA ASN A 260 32.91 4.11 -29.06
C ASN A 260 33.46 2.70 -29.27
N VAL A 261 34.15 2.52 -30.38
CA VAL A 261 34.81 1.27 -30.75
C VAL A 261 36.12 1.61 -31.44
N THR A 262 37.19 0.86 -31.18
CA THR A 262 38.45 1.05 -31.87
C THR A 262 38.41 0.40 -33.24
N GLU A 263 38.98 1.06 -34.24
CA GLU A 263 39.17 0.49 -35.56
C GLU A 263 40.10 -0.73 -35.55
N ASN A 264 40.15 -1.47 -36.66
CA ASN A 264 40.86 -2.76 -36.75
C ASN A 264 40.48 -3.77 -35.66
N GLY A 265 39.32 -3.57 -35.03
CA GLY A 265 38.79 -4.44 -34.00
C GLY A 265 38.38 -5.81 -34.56
N THR A 266 38.26 -6.78 -33.64
CA THR A 266 37.72 -8.10 -33.98
C THR A 266 36.19 -8.11 -33.91
N ILE A 267 35.58 -9.18 -34.43
CA ILE A 267 34.14 -9.44 -34.25
C ILE A 267 33.86 -9.65 -32.75
N GLY A 268 32.76 -9.10 -32.27
CA GLY A 268 32.29 -9.22 -30.89
C GLY A 268 32.88 -8.19 -29.92
N MET A 269 33.57 -7.15 -30.43
CA MET A 269 34.08 -6.07 -29.59
C MET A 269 32.90 -5.29 -28.98
N TYR A 270 32.99 -5.06 -27.68
CA TYR A 270 32.00 -4.27 -26.94
C TYR A 270 32.02 -2.80 -27.41
N VAL A 271 30.85 -2.25 -27.74
CA VAL A 271 30.70 -0.85 -28.14
C VAL A 271 30.03 -0.04 -27.03
N MET A 272 28.86 -0.47 -26.60
CA MET A 272 28.09 0.13 -25.52
C MET A 272 26.97 -0.80 -25.05
N THR A 273 26.28 -0.41 -23.98
CA THR A 273 25.02 -1.05 -23.54
C THR A 273 23.93 0.01 -23.57
N ILE A 274 22.83 -0.28 -24.25
CA ILE A 274 21.62 0.55 -24.24
C ILE A 274 20.56 -0.10 -23.35
N LYS A 275 19.80 0.72 -22.62
CA LYS A 275 18.78 0.23 -21.69
C LYS A 275 17.47 1.02 -21.87
N ALA A 276 16.40 0.29 -22.14
CA ALA A 276 15.03 0.77 -22.04
C ALA A 276 14.43 0.37 -20.69
N GLU A 277 13.39 1.08 -20.29
CA GLU A 277 12.62 0.85 -19.08
C GLU A 277 11.15 0.69 -19.46
N ASP A 278 10.49 -0.28 -18.85
CA ASP A 278 9.05 -0.52 -19.00
C ASP A 278 8.45 -0.48 -17.59
N TYR A 279 7.30 0.18 -17.45
CA TYR A 279 6.69 0.45 -16.15
C TYR A 279 5.67 -0.59 -15.71
N ASP A 280 5.28 -1.51 -16.61
CA ASP A 280 4.43 -2.66 -16.31
C ASP A 280 5.12 -3.61 -15.27
N ASP A 281 4.38 -4.55 -14.67
CA ASP A 281 4.94 -5.49 -13.70
C ASP A 281 5.91 -6.51 -14.32
N VAL A 282 7.16 -6.49 -13.88
CA VAL A 282 8.15 -7.53 -14.21
C VAL A 282 7.79 -8.92 -13.67
N ASN A 283 6.90 -9.02 -12.67
CA ASN A 283 6.50 -10.27 -12.05
C ASN A 283 5.15 -10.80 -12.56
N GLU A 284 4.35 -9.97 -13.24
CA GLU A 284 3.02 -10.35 -13.72
C GLU A 284 3.00 -10.51 -15.24
N GLY A 285 3.39 -11.71 -15.71
CA GLY A 285 3.38 -12.04 -17.13
C GLY A 285 4.68 -11.65 -17.84
N LEU A 286 4.57 -11.16 -19.07
CA LEU A 286 5.70 -10.75 -19.90
C LEU A 286 5.66 -9.24 -20.23
N ASN A 287 4.75 -8.49 -19.61
CA ASN A 287 4.42 -7.14 -20.01
C ASN A 287 5.60 -6.17 -19.87
N ALA A 288 6.45 -6.33 -18.84
CA ALA A 288 7.70 -5.57 -18.74
C ALA A 288 8.96 -6.31 -19.23
N LYS A 289 8.81 -7.46 -19.90
CA LYS A 289 9.98 -8.21 -20.41
C LYS A 289 10.44 -7.64 -21.74
N ILE A 290 11.51 -6.85 -21.69
CA ILE A 290 12.09 -6.18 -22.85
C ILE A 290 12.99 -7.12 -23.67
N VAL A 291 12.83 -7.08 -24.99
CA VAL A 291 13.70 -7.68 -26.00
C VAL A 291 14.22 -6.58 -26.94
N TYR A 292 15.54 -6.51 -27.10
CA TYR A 292 16.20 -5.53 -27.95
C TYR A 292 16.46 -6.06 -29.36
N SER A 293 16.41 -5.16 -30.34
CA SER A 293 16.76 -5.43 -31.74
C SER A 293 17.26 -4.17 -32.44
N ILE A 294 17.99 -4.33 -33.54
CA ILE A 294 18.41 -3.21 -34.40
C ILE A 294 17.44 -3.15 -35.59
N GLU A 295 16.65 -2.07 -35.69
CA GLU A 295 15.73 -1.85 -36.83
C GLU A 295 16.47 -1.24 -38.02
N LYS A 296 17.37 -0.27 -37.78
CA LYS A 296 18.26 0.29 -38.81
C LYS A 296 19.70 0.09 -38.40
N ASN A 297 20.36 -0.81 -39.14
CA ASN A 297 21.77 -1.12 -38.97
C ASN A 297 22.59 -0.49 -40.10
N ALA A 298 23.88 -0.25 -39.82
CA ALA A 298 24.84 0.01 -40.88
C ALA A 298 25.18 -1.31 -41.57
N ILE A 299 25.29 -1.28 -42.89
CA ILE A 299 25.56 -2.46 -43.72
C ILE A 299 26.93 -2.29 -44.35
N GLU A 300 27.77 -3.31 -44.23
CA GLU A 300 29.08 -3.35 -44.88
C GLU A 300 28.89 -3.48 -46.40
N GLU A 301 29.48 -2.56 -47.17
CA GLU A 301 29.27 -2.46 -48.62
C GLU A 301 29.69 -3.73 -49.38
N ASP A 302 30.80 -4.35 -48.96
CA ASP A 302 31.40 -5.47 -49.69
C ASP A 302 30.68 -6.80 -49.44
N THR A 303 30.16 -7.01 -48.24
CA THR A 303 29.53 -8.28 -47.83
C THR A 303 28.01 -8.21 -47.78
N GLY A 304 27.44 -7.00 -47.66
CA GLY A 304 26.02 -6.80 -47.40
C GLY A 304 25.58 -7.23 -45.99
N LEU A 305 26.52 -7.47 -45.07
CA LEU A 305 26.24 -7.92 -43.71
C LEU A 305 26.05 -6.72 -42.75
N PRO A 306 25.25 -6.88 -41.68
CA PRO A 306 25.16 -5.88 -40.64
C PRO A 306 26.51 -5.68 -39.94
N ILE A 307 26.87 -4.42 -39.67
CA ILE A 307 28.15 -4.06 -39.04
C ILE A 307 28.11 -4.29 -37.52
N PHE A 308 26.93 -4.14 -36.90
CA PHE A 308 26.75 -4.30 -35.45
C PHE A 308 25.73 -5.38 -35.13
N ASP A 309 25.88 -6.00 -33.96
CA ASP A 309 24.89 -6.91 -33.37
C ASP A 309 24.46 -6.38 -32.00
N ILE A 310 23.27 -6.76 -31.55
CA ILE A 310 22.76 -6.44 -30.22
C ILE A 310 22.30 -7.70 -29.50
N ASN A 311 22.74 -7.84 -28.25
CA ASN A 311 22.20 -8.90 -27.40
C ASN A 311 20.72 -8.58 -27.05
N PRO A 312 19.77 -9.48 -27.37
CA PRO A 312 18.35 -9.21 -27.22
C PRO A 312 17.91 -9.09 -25.76
N ASP A 313 18.62 -9.68 -24.80
CA ASP A 313 18.24 -9.66 -23.38
C ASP A 313 18.96 -8.55 -22.59
N THR A 314 20.18 -8.17 -23.00
CA THR A 314 21.02 -7.24 -22.24
C THR A 314 21.16 -5.86 -22.88
N GLY A 315 20.81 -5.70 -24.16
CA GLY A 315 21.01 -4.46 -24.90
C GLY A 315 22.49 -4.11 -25.16
N VAL A 316 23.39 -5.07 -25.00
CA VAL A 316 24.81 -4.89 -25.31
C VAL A 316 24.99 -4.89 -26.83
N ILE A 317 25.55 -3.82 -27.36
CA ILE A 317 25.89 -3.65 -28.78
C ILE A 317 27.35 -4.06 -28.97
N THR A 318 27.60 -4.92 -29.95
CA THR A 318 28.94 -5.39 -30.34
C THR A 318 29.17 -5.25 -31.84
N THR A 319 30.43 -5.32 -32.27
CA THR A 319 30.76 -5.43 -33.69
C THR A 319 30.37 -6.81 -34.22
N ALA A 320 29.66 -6.86 -35.35
CA ALA A 320 29.31 -8.10 -36.04
C ALA A 320 30.33 -8.46 -37.14
N VAL A 321 31.05 -7.46 -37.63
CA VAL A 321 32.14 -7.59 -38.59
C VAL A 321 33.48 -7.25 -37.94
N CYS A 322 34.58 -7.69 -38.56
CA CYS A 322 35.90 -7.23 -38.16
C CYS A 322 36.22 -5.92 -38.85
N CYS A 323 37.34 -5.33 -38.42
CA CYS A 323 38.12 -4.47 -39.29
C CYS A 323 37.36 -3.21 -39.72
N LEU A 324 36.65 -2.59 -38.75
CA LEU A 324 36.16 -1.22 -38.95
C LEU A 324 37.35 -0.34 -39.30
N ASP A 325 37.13 0.57 -40.23
CA ASP A 325 38.12 1.51 -40.78
C ASP A 325 37.56 2.92 -40.55
N ARG A 326 38.28 3.71 -39.76
CA ARG A 326 37.86 5.06 -39.35
C ARG A 326 37.97 6.04 -40.51
N GLU A 327 38.98 5.90 -41.35
CA GLU A 327 39.23 6.73 -42.53
C GLU A 327 38.09 6.55 -43.55
N LYS A 328 37.53 5.35 -43.64
CA LYS A 328 36.33 5.07 -44.46
C LYS A 328 35.05 5.57 -43.81
N THR A 329 34.79 5.25 -42.53
CA THR A 329 33.55 5.63 -41.84
C THR A 329 33.80 5.91 -40.36
N PRO A 330 33.89 7.20 -39.97
CA PRO A 330 34.27 7.58 -38.61
C PRO A 330 33.14 7.45 -37.58
N ASP A 331 31.88 7.52 -38.04
CA ASP A 331 30.71 7.52 -37.16
C ASP A 331 29.58 6.68 -37.73
N TYR A 332 28.90 5.93 -36.86
CA TYR A 332 27.70 5.16 -37.18
C TYR A 332 26.51 5.62 -36.35
N SER A 333 25.31 5.49 -36.92
CA SER A 333 24.04 5.75 -36.23
C SER A 333 23.09 4.57 -36.43
N LEU A 334 22.68 3.94 -35.34
CA LEU A 334 21.78 2.79 -35.33
C LEU A 334 20.44 3.17 -34.71
N GLN A 335 19.34 2.66 -35.28
CA GLN A 335 18.02 2.75 -34.66
C GLN A 335 17.73 1.44 -33.93
N ILE A 336 17.65 1.52 -32.60
CA ILE A 336 17.38 0.39 -31.72
C ILE A 336 15.91 0.37 -31.36
N VAL A 337 15.32 -0.83 -31.35
CA VAL A 337 13.95 -1.07 -30.91
C VAL A 337 13.97 -1.96 -29.69
N ALA A 338 13.31 -1.51 -28.62
CA ALA A 338 12.94 -2.32 -27.46
C ALA A 338 11.48 -2.73 -27.62
N THR A 339 11.20 -4.04 -27.54
CA THR A 339 9.84 -4.59 -27.62
C THR A 339 9.55 -5.32 -26.32
N ASP A 340 8.42 -5.05 -25.68
CA ASP A 340 8.00 -5.80 -24.51
C ASP A 340 7.44 -7.20 -24.88
N GLY A 341 6.99 -7.97 -23.90
CA GLY A 341 6.37 -9.27 -24.16
C GLY A 341 4.93 -9.19 -24.68
N GLY A 342 4.24 -8.05 -24.52
CA GLY A 342 2.91 -7.79 -25.06
C GLY A 342 2.90 -7.30 -26.52
N GLY A 343 4.06 -6.92 -27.05
CA GLY A 343 4.28 -6.38 -28.39
C GLY A 343 4.34 -4.85 -28.51
N LEU A 344 4.24 -4.06 -27.43
CA LEU A 344 4.48 -2.62 -27.50
C LEU A 344 5.98 -2.34 -27.66
N LYS A 345 6.29 -1.19 -28.29
CA LYS A 345 7.63 -0.89 -28.77
C LYS A 345 8.03 0.55 -28.47
N GLY A 346 9.29 0.73 -28.11
CA GLY A 346 9.97 2.01 -28.12
C GLY A 346 11.23 2.01 -28.96
N THR A 347 11.65 3.19 -29.38
CA THR A 347 12.81 3.40 -30.24
C THR A 347 13.86 4.28 -29.56
N GLY A 348 15.13 3.91 -29.69
CA GLY A 348 16.28 4.69 -29.24
C GLY A 348 17.33 4.83 -30.34
N THR A 349 18.19 5.85 -30.25
CA THR A 349 19.28 6.05 -31.22
C THR A 349 20.63 5.74 -30.56
N ALA A 350 21.46 4.96 -31.25
CA ALA A 350 22.82 4.64 -30.85
C ALA A 350 23.81 5.32 -31.80
N SER A 351 24.58 6.29 -31.31
CA SER A 351 25.64 6.98 -32.05
C SER A 351 27.00 6.40 -31.64
N ILE A 352 27.76 5.90 -32.60
CA ILE A 352 29.01 5.18 -32.36
C ILE A 352 30.13 5.92 -33.07
N LYS A 353 31.14 6.37 -32.31
CA LYS A 353 32.36 6.93 -32.87
C LYS A 353 33.44 5.84 -32.98
N VAL A 354 34.03 5.70 -34.16
CA VAL A 354 35.23 4.87 -34.36
C VAL A 354 36.44 5.63 -33.84
N LYS A 355 37.22 4.99 -32.98
CA LYS A 355 38.48 5.53 -32.46
C LYS A 355 39.61 5.17 -33.40
N ASP A 356 40.33 6.22 -33.74
CA ASP A 356 41.55 6.24 -34.54
C ASP A 356 42.68 5.41 -33.92
N LEU A 357 43.39 4.67 -34.76
CA LEU A 357 44.70 4.08 -34.55
C LEU A 357 45.64 4.65 -35.61
N ASN A 358 46.90 4.89 -35.25
CA ASN A 358 47.90 5.31 -36.24
C ASN A 358 48.31 4.11 -37.10
N ASP A 359 47.56 3.85 -38.16
CA ASP A 359 47.79 2.76 -39.10
C ASP A 359 47.98 3.24 -40.55
N MET A 360 47.73 4.52 -40.81
CA MET A 360 48.08 5.16 -42.06
C MET A 360 49.48 5.77 -42.00
N PRO A 361 50.35 5.50 -43.00
CA PRO A 361 51.66 6.13 -43.06
C PRO A 361 51.55 7.55 -43.64
N PRO A 362 52.38 8.51 -43.16
CA PRO A 362 52.43 9.83 -43.76
C PRO A 362 52.99 9.74 -45.17
N HIS A 363 52.38 10.48 -46.09
CA HIS A 363 52.84 10.60 -47.47
C HIS A 363 53.10 12.05 -47.84
N PHE A 364 54.13 12.23 -48.66
CA PHE A 364 54.42 13.51 -49.30
C PHE A 364 53.32 13.84 -50.31
N THR A 365 52.87 15.10 -50.33
CA THR A 365 51.81 15.51 -51.28
C THR A 365 52.31 15.64 -52.72
N LYS A 366 53.62 15.53 -52.94
CA LYS A 366 54.27 15.57 -54.26
C LYS A 366 55.41 14.54 -54.28
N ASP A 367 55.65 13.97 -55.45
CA ASP A 367 56.78 13.07 -55.66
C ASP A 367 58.11 13.83 -55.65
N GLU A 368 58.11 15.06 -56.17
CA GLU A 368 59.28 15.93 -56.22
C GLU A 368 58.91 17.40 -55.98
N TRP A 369 59.83 18.13 -55.35
CA TRP A 369 59.79 19.58 -55.24
C TRP A 369 61.00 20.18 -55.93
N PHE A 370 60.77 21.23 -56.72
CA PHE A 370 61.82 21.97 -57.40
C PHE A 370 61.81 23.43 -56.90
N VAL A 371 62.99 23.95 -56.61
CA VAL A 371 63.21 25.37 -56.28
C VAL A 371 64.55 25.80 -56.86
N GLU A 372 64.56 26.99 -57.47
CA GLU A 372 65.79 27.70 -57.83
C GLU A 372 66.02 28.81 -56.80
N VAL A 373 67.27 28.95 -56.36
CA VAL A 373 67.67 29.96 -55.39
C VAL A 373 68.84 30.75 -55.97
N GLU A 374 68.79 32.07 -55.80
CA GLU A 374 69.91 32.95 -56.17
C GLU A 374 71.06 32.79 -55.16
N GLU A 375 72.28 33.07 -55.62
CA GLU A 375 73.46 33.17 -54.75
C GLU A 375 73.26 34.25 -53.67
N THR A 376 73.94 34.10 -52.53
CA THR A 376 73.84 35.05 -51.43
C THR A 376 74.79 36.23 -51.63
N ASP A 377 74.33 37.46 -51.37
CA ASP A 377 75.19 38.66 -51.33
C ASP A 377 76.07 38.66 -50.07
N GLY A 378 77.22 37.99 -50.16
CA GLY A 378 78.15 37.80 -49.06
C GLY A 378 77.61 36.87 -47.96
N ASN A 379 77.61 37.33 -46.70
CA ASN A 379 77.18 36.52 -45.55
C ASN A 379 75.70 36.67 -45.18
N ILE A 380 74.90 37.31 -46.03
CA ILE A 380 73.48 37.57 -45.77
C ILE A 380 72.66 36.36 -46.20
N LEU A 381 72.06 35.64 -45.24
CA LEU A 381 71.22 34.48 -45.51
C LEU A 381 69.76 34.91 -45.73
N PRO A 382 69.01 34.26 -46.66
CA PRO A 382 67.58 34.44 -46.78
C PRO A 382 66.86 34.19 -45.45
N GLU A 383 66.06 35.15 -45.00
CA GLU A 383 65.28 34.99 -43.78
C GLU A 383 64.14 33.98 -43.98
N ALA A 384 63.49 34.05 -45.14
CA ALA A 384 62.40 33.16 -45.53
C ALA A 384 62.91 31.78 -45.95
N PRO A 385 62.15 30.70 -45.67
CA PRO A 385 62.43 29.40 -46.24
C PRO A 385 62.27 29.43 -47.77
N ILE A 386 63.08 28.62 -48.45
CA ILE A 386 63.13 28.57 -49.92
C ILE A 386 62.11 27.59 -50.48
N LEU A 387 61.70 26.61 -49.69
CA LEU A 387 60.74 25.60 -50.09
C LEU A 387 59.96 25.12 -48.88
N THR A 388 58.66 24.87 -49.03
CA THR A 388 57.84 24.18 -48.03
C THR A 388 57.39 22.83 -48.57
N VAL A 389 57.68 21.80 -47.78
CA VAL A 389 57.30 20.42 -47.98
C VAL A 389 56.05 20.15 -47.16
N THR A 390 55.05 19.60 -47.84
CA THR A 390 53.75 19.26 -47.26
C THR A 390 53.60 17.74 -47.25
N VAL A 391 53.15 17.23 -46.12
CA VAL A 391 52.82 15.82 -45.90
C VAL A 391 51.36 15.73 -45.49
N ASN A 392 50.72 14.63 -45.85
CA ASN A 392 49.38 14.28 -45.42
C ASN A 392 49.42 12.88 -44.78
N ASP A 393 48.53 12.67 -43.83
CA ASP A 393 48.33 11.41 -43.12
C ASP A 393 46.87 11.41 -42.70
N ASP A 394 46.16 10.32 -42.97
CA ASP A 394 44.69 10.29 -42.90
C ASP A 394 44.18 9.98 -41.47
N ASP A 395 45.10 9.66 -40.54
CA ASP A 395 44.84 9.50 -39.11
C ASP A 395 44.34 10.81 -38.45
N GLU A 396 43.57 10.72 -37.35
CA GLU A 396 42.88 11.85 -36.70
C GLU A 396 43.90 12.78 -36.02
N ILE A 397 45.01 12.22 -35.53
CA ILE A 397 46.05 12.94 -34.79
C ILE A 397 47.41 12.76 -35.46
N ASN A 398 47.84 13.78 -36.19
CA ASN A 398 49.11 13.78 -36.90
C ASN A 398 50.16 14.70 -36.25
N ASN A 399 51.39 14.20 -36.10
CA ASN A 399 52.53 15.01 -35.65
C ASN A 399 53.79 14.71 -36.45
N PHE A 400 54.03 15.52 -37.47
CA PHE A 400 55.14 15.30 -38.38
C PHE A 400 56.48 15.84 -37.87
N GLN A 401 57.55 15.15 -38.22
CA GLN A 401 58.94 15.59 -38.06
C GLN A 401 59.68 15.39 -39.38
N TYR A 402 60.58 16.32 -39.71
CA TYR A 402 61.28 16.34 -40.99
C TYR A 402 62.79 16.22 -40.77
N LYS A 403 63.45 15.41 -41.58
CA LYS A 403 64.90 15.20 -41.52
C LYS A 403 65.46 14.94 -42.92
N ILE A 404 66.64 15.49 -43.20
CA ILE A 404 67.43 15.18 -44.40
C ILE A 404 68.23 13.89 -44.13
N ILE A 405 68.06 12.86 -44.97
CA ILE A 405 68.64 11.52 -44.75
C ILE A 405 69.98 11.36 -45.49
N GLU A 406 70.08 11.81 -46.74
CA GLU A 406 71.31 11.78 -47.54
C GLU A 406 71.60 13.15 -48.16
N SER A 407 72.77 13.69 -47.86
CA SER A 407 73.28 14.98 -48.35
C SER A 407 74.55 14.73 -49.17
N SER A 408 74.45 13.97 -50.26
CA SER A 408 75.61 13.50 -51.03
C SER A 408 76.08 14.46 -52.13
N GLY A 409 75.48 15.65 -52.24
CA GLY A 409 75.85 16.70 -53.20
C GLY A 409 76.74 17.78 -52.58
N TYR A 410 77.58 18.41 -53.40
CA TYR A 410 78.31 19.63 -53.04
C TYR A 410 77.29 20.70 -52.60
N GLY A 411 77.52 21.33 -51.44
CA GLY A 411 76.63 22.38 -50.89
C GLY A 411 75.41 21.89 -50.11
N ALA A 412 75.21 20.57 -49.91
CA ALA A 412 74.04 20.08 -49.17
C ALA A 412 74.05 20.44 -47.68
N ASP A 413 75.22 20.72 -47.09
CA ASP A 413 75.40 21.26 -45.74
C ASP A 413 75.00 22.74 -45.62
N LYS A 414 74.78 23.41 -46.75
CA LYS A 414 74.28 24.79 -46.82
C LYS A 414 72.76 24.87 -46.60
N PHE A 415 72.07 23.74 -46.45
CA PHE A 415 70.61 23.66 -46.24
C PHE A 415 70.22 22.88 -44.97
N ALA A 416 69.10 23.28 -44.36
CA ALA A 416 68.49 22.56 -43.24
C ALA A 416 66.97 22.52 -43.35
N MET A 417 66.36 21.44 -42.86
CA MET A 417 64.92 21.36 -42.66
C MET A 417 64.53 21.94 -41.31
N ILE A 418 63.56 22.84 -41.31
CA ILE A 418 62.94 23.39 -40.11
C ILE A 418 61.47 22.96 -40.04
N LYS A 419 60.99 22.68 -38.84
CA LYS A 419 59.56 22.47 -38.59
C LYS A 419 58.89 23.83 -38.42
N ASN A 420 57.87 24.09 -39.21
CA ASN A 420 57.06 25.29 -39.11
C ASN A 420 55.99 25.13 -38.02
N ASN A 421 55.44 26.25 -37.53
CA ASN A 421 54.39 26.24 -36.51
C ASN A 421 53.08 25.59 -36.97
N ASP A 422 52.84 25.56 -38.28
CA ASP A 422 51.70 24.90 -38.92
C ASP A 422 51.92 23.39 -39.14
N GLY A 423 53.02 22.83 -38.66
CA GLY A 423 53.34 21.40 -38.79
C GLY A 423 54.00 21.02 -40.12
N THR A 424 54.12 21.95 -41.08
CA THR A 424 54.84 21.73 -42.34
C THR A 424 56.36 21.74 -42.13
N GLY A 425 57.11 21.19 -43.08
CA GLY A 425 58.57 21.19 -43.08
C GLY A 425 59.07 22.18 -44.12
N SER A 426 59.93 23.11 -43.75
CA SER A 426 60.52 24.04 -44.71
C SER A 426 62.01 23.82 -44.88
N LEU A 427 62.49 23.87 -46.11
CA LEU A 427 63.91 23.91 -46.43
C LEU A 427 64.39 25.36 -46.33
N LYS A 428 65.50 25.56 -45.61
CA LYS A 428 66.11 26.88 -45.41
C LYS A 428 67.60 26.84 -45.72
N VAL A 429 68.09 27.94 -46.28
CA VAL A 429 69.52 28.20 -46.45
C VAL A 429 70.13 28.57 -45.10
N VAL A 430 71.13 27.82 -44.65
CA VAL A 430 71.81 28.00 -43.35
C VAL A 430 73.28 28.39 -43.49
N GLN A 431 73.83 28.35 -44.70
CA GLN A 431 75.16 28.87 -45.03
C GLN A 431 75.11 29.64 -46.37
N PRO A 432 76.04 30.57 -46.63
CA PRO A 432 76.08 31.33 -47.88
C PRO A 432 76.15 30.43 -49.12
N LEU A 433 75.34 30.75 -50.12
CA LEU A 433 75.34 30.09 -51.43
C LEU A 433 76.19 30.90 -52.39
N ASP A 434 77.09 30.23 -53.09
CA ASP A 434 77.92 30.79 -54.15
C ASP A 434 77.73 29.83 -55.33
N TYR A 435 77.35 30.35 -56.50
CA TYR A 435 77.07 29.52 -57.67
C TYR A 435 78.36 28.92 -58.27
N GLU A 436 79.50 29.57 -58.03
CA GLU A 436 80.80 29.13 -58.53
C GLU A 436 81.51 28.09 -57.62
N ASP A 437 80.98 27.85 -56.41
CA ASP A 437 81.41 26.81 -55.44
C ASP A 437 80.88 25.40 -55.79
#